data_AF-A0A949XIJ3-F1
#
_entry.id   AF-A0A949XIJ3-F1
#
_cell.length_a   1.000
_cell.length_b   1.000
_cell.length_c   1.000
_cell.angle_alpha   90.00
_cell.angle_beta   90.00
_cell.angle_gamma   90.00
#
_symmetry.space_group_name_H-M   'P 1'
#
loop_
_entity.id
_entity.type
_entity.pdbx_description
1 polymer ?
#
loop_
_entity_poly.entity_id
_entity_poly.type
_entity_poly.pdbx_seq_one_letter_code
_entity_poly.pdbx_strand_id
1 'polypeptide(L)'
;MSEETKVPTQYILVRKDLPIHTQMVNVGHAGGESVRVAPIDKRTRIRLLWVENEEELKKFYDTMLEKGYPVDIVNEPDEPYNGAAMALGCGPMTERVSALSKLLYHLKPVRFE
;
A
#
# COMPACT_ATOMS: atom_id res chain seq x y z
N MET A 1 11.58 -25.69 -19.43
CA MET A 1 12.07 -24.59 -18.58
C MET A 1 10.91 -24.21 -17.67
N SER A 2 11.01 -24.45 -16.37
CA SER A 2 9.93 -24.07 -15.44
C SER A 2 9.76 -22.55 -15.49
N GLU A 3 8.56 -22.06 -15.79
CA GLU A 3 8.21 -20.67 -15.52
C GLU A 3 8.47 -20.40 -14.05
N GLU A 4 9.51 -19.62 -13.76
CA GLU A 4 9.78 -19.16 -12.42
C GLU A 4 8.56 -18.32 -11.99
N THR A 5 7.71 -18.90 -11.16
CA THR A 5 6.43 -18.30 -10.79
C THR A 5 6.73 -17.00 -10.04
N LYS A 6 6.42 -15.86 -10.67
CA LYS A 6 6.66 -14.55 -10.05
C LYS A 6 5.90 -14.48 -8.74
N VAL A 7 6.62 -14.18 -7.66
CA VAL A 7 6.04 -14.06 -6.33
C VAL A 7 5.10 -12.84 -6.30
N PRO A 8 3.81 -13.02 -5.94
CA PRO A 8 2.89 -11.89 -5.81
C PRO A 8 3.45 -10.87 -4.82
N THR A 9 3.33 -9.58 -5.14
CA THR A 9 3.79 -8.50 -4.26
C THR A 9 2.66 -7.54 -3.99
N GLN A 10 2.37 -7.32 -2.71
CA GLN A 10 1.46 -6.31 -2.19
C GLN A 10 2.27 -5.07 -1.82
N TYR A 11 1.79 -3.89 -2.19
CA TYR A 11 2.38 -2.63 -1.76
C TYR A 11 1.46 -1.94 -0.76
N ILE A 12 2.02 -1.46 0.33
CA ILE A 12 1.31 -0.66 1.32
C ILE A 12 2.06 0.65 1.45
N LEU A 13 1.34 1.76 1.26
CA LEU A 13 1.85 3.10 1.50
C LEU A 13 1.23 3.63 2.79
N VAL A 14 2.02 4.23 3.66
CA VAL A 14 1.54 4.85 4.90
C VAL A 14 2.19 6.21 5.07
N ARG A 15 1.44 7.14 5.65
CA ARG A 15 1.97 8.48 5.90
C ARG A 15 3.00 8.47 7.02
N LYS A 16 4.12 9.13 6.78
CA LYS A 16 5.24 9.25 7.72
C LYS A 16 5.02 10.29 8.80
N ASP A 17 4.18 11.30 8.53
CA ASP A 17 3.80 12.35 9.48
C ASP A 17 2.89 11.86 10.61
N LEU A 18 2.42 10.61 10.55
CA LEU A 18 1.59 10.01 11.59
C LEU A 18 2.41 9.42 12.74
N PRO A 19 1.87 9.38 13.97
CA PRO A 19 2.45 8.60 15.06
C PRO A 19 2.61 7.13 14.67
N ILE A 20 3.68 6.49 15.14
CA ILE A 20 4.03 5.13 14.70
C ILE A 20 2.93 4.08 14.97
N HIS A 21 2.23 4.21 16.11
CA HIS A 21 1.11 3.33 16.44
C HIS A 21 -0.06 3.51 15.46
N THR A 22 -0.38 4.75 15.10
CA THR A 22 -1.39 5.08 14.08
C THR A 22 -1.01 4.50 12.73
N GLN A 23 0.28 4.56 12.36
CA GLN A 23 0.77 3.93 11.13
C GLN A 23 0.52 2.42 11.15
N MET A 24 0.89 1.72 12.23
CA MET A 24 0.74 0.26 12.32
C MET A 24 -0.71 -0.21 12.17
N VAL A 25 -1.65 0.47 12.83
CA VAL A 25 -3.08 0.14 12.73
C VAL A 25 -3.57 0.30 11.29
N ASN A 26 -3.26 1.44 10.67
CA ASN A 26 -3.72 1.74 9.32
C ASN A 26 -3.04 0.90 8.24
N VAL A 27 -1.79 0.46 8.46
CA VAL A 27 -1.12 -0.55 7.63
C VAL A 27 -1.88 -1.89 7.68
N GLY A 28 -2.32 -2.31 8.88
CA GLY A 28 -3.15 -3.50 9.04
C GLY A 28 -4.46 -3.40 8.27
N HIS A 29 -5.16 -2.28 8.40
CA HIS A 29 -6.39 -2.01 7.65
C HIS A 29 -6.13 -2.03 6.14
N ALA A 30 -5.16 -1.28 5.63
CA ALA A 30 -4.86 -1.21 4.20
C ALA A 30 -4.44 -2.58 3.64
N GLY A 31 -3.68 -3.34 4.43
CA GLY A 31 -3.28 -4.70 4.10
C GLY A 31 -4.47 -5.65 3.95
N GLY A 32 -5.47 -5.58 4.82
CA GLY A 32 -6.69 -6.39 4.76
C GLY A 32 -7.70 -5.92 3.71
N GLU A 33 -7.87 -4.61 3.56
CA GLU A 33 -8.81 -4.00 2.63
C GLU A 33 -8.43 -4.31 1.17
N SER A 34 -7.15 -4.21 0.83
CA SER A 34 -6.64 -4.45 -0.53
C SER A 34 -6.64 -5.92 -0.98
N VAL A 35 -7.12 -6.83 -0.13
CA VAL A 35 -7.18 -8.28 -0.38
C VAL A 35 -8.56 -8.89 -0.07
N ARG A 36 -9.63 -8.08 -0.16
CA ARG A 36 -11.02 -8.51 0.09
C ARG A 36 -11.49 -9.71 -0.76
N VAL A 37 -10.80 -10.08 -1.83
CA VAL A 37 -11.23 -11.14 -2.77
C VAL A 37 -10.19 -12.27 -2.93
N ALA A 38 -10.68 -13.51 -2.76
CA ALA A 38 -10.05 -14.80 -3.10
C ALA A 38 -8.67 -15.09 -2.42
N PRO A 39 -8.21 -16.36 -2.35
CA PRO A 39 -7.12 -16.71 -1.44
C PRO A 39 -5.80 -16.05 -1.85
N ILE A 40 -5.15 -15.40 -0.88
CA ILE A 40 -3.83 -14.80 -1.05
C ILE A 40 -2.79 -15.93 -1.02
N ASP A 41 -1.87 -15.96 -1.99
CA ASP A 41 -0.75 -16.89 -1.97
C ASP A 41 0.09 -16.65 -0.71
N LYS A 42 0.39 -17.70 0.07
CA LYS A 42 1.24 -17.64 1.28
C LYS A 42 2.65 -17.10 1.02
N ARG A 43 3.10 -17.06 -0.24
CA ARG A 43 4.39 -16.51 -0.66
C ARG A 43 4.33 -15.01 -0.92
N THR A 44 3.15 -14.39 -0.86
CA THR A 44 2.96 -12.96 -1.14
C THR A 44 3.93 -12.12 -0.30
N ARG A 45 4.68 -11.26 -0.99
CA ARG A 45 5.60 -10.31 -0.36
C ARG A 45 4.87 -9.01 -0.09
N ILE A 46 5.05 -8.47 1.11
CA ILE A 46 4.55 -7.13 1.44
C ILE A 46 5.71 -6.14 1.33
N ARG A 47 5.49 -5.03 0.62
CA ARG A 47 6.39 -3.89 0.52
C ARG A 47 5.72 -2.70 1.20
N LEU A 48 6.21 -2.38 2.40
CA LEU A 48 5.72 -1.26 3.18
C LEU A 48 6.61 -0.02 2.94
N LEU A 49 6.01 1.06 2.46
CA LEU A 49 6.71 2.29 2.06
C LEU A 49 6.07 3.52 2.73
N TRP A 50 6.89 4.52 3.02
CA TRP A 50 6.42 5.82 3.47
C TRP A 50 6.07 6.72 2.30
N VAL A 51 5.01 7.49 2.49
CA VAL A 51 4.77 8.79 1.84
C VAL A 51 4.86 9.88 2.91
N GLU A 52 5.24 11.10 2.55
CA GLU A 52 5.52 12.15 3.51
C GLU A 52 4.25 12.66 4.20
N ASN A 53 3.10 12.73 3.50
CA ASN A 53 1.84 13.24 4.06
C ASN A 53 0.59 12.75 3.30
N GLU A 54 -0.60 13.25 3.70
CA GLU A 54 -1.90 12.89 3.12
C GLU A 54 -2.04 13.26 1.64
N GLU A 55 -1.56 14.44 1.24
CA GLU A 55 -1.66 14.92 -0.14
C GLU A 55 -0.90 13.99 -1.09
N GLU A 56 0.32 13.62 -0.71
CA GLU A 56 1.12 12.66 -1.47
C GLU A 56 0.46 11.29 -1.54
N LEU A 57 -0.13 10.81 -0.43
CA LEU A 57 -0.88 9.55 -0.40
C LEU A 57 -2.03 9.55 -1.42
N LYS A 58 -2.85 10.62 -1.43
CA LYS A 58 -3.98 10.77 -2.36
C LYS A 58 -3.51 10.85 -3.81
N LYS A 59 -2.41 11.55 -4.08
CA LYS A 59 -1.81 11.59 -5.41
C LYS A 59 -1.40 10.20 -5.91
N PHE A 60 -0.82 9.36 -5.05
CA PHE A 60 -0.53 7.97 -5.40
C PHE A 60 -1.80 7.16 -5.62
N TYR A 61 -2.82 7.34 -4.79
CA TYR A 61 -4.13 6.71 -4.99
C TYR A 61 -4.69 7.00 -6.38
N ASP A 62 -4.84 8.27 -6.72
CA ASP A 62 -5.39 8.68 -8.01
C ASP A 62 -4.54 8.15 -9.18
N THR A 63 -3.21 8.30 -9.09
CA THR A 63 -2.27 7.81 -10.11
C THR A 63 -2.37 6.30 -10.30
N MET A 64 -2.52 5.53 -9.23
CA MET A 64 -2.57 4.08 -9.28
C MET A 64 -3.94 3.60 -9.77
N LEU A 65 -5.02 4.25 -9.33
CA LEU A 65 -6.39 3.99 -9.76
C LEU A 65 -6.57 4.26 -11.26
N GLU A 66 -6.09 5.41 -11.76
CA GLU A 66 -6.11 5.75 -13.18
C GLU A 66 -5.35 4.73 -14.05
N LYS A 67 -4.29 4.12 -13.49
CA LYS A 67 -3.51 3.07 -14.15
C LYS A 67 -4.15 1.68 -14.01
N GLY A 68 -5.31 1.57 -13.38
CA GLY A 68 -6.04 0.31 -13.19
C GLY A 68 -5.33 -0.66 -12.25
N TYR A 69 -4.57 -0.16 -11.27
CA TYR A 69 -4.08 -1.01 -10.17
C TYR A 69 -5.21 -1.25 -9.16
N PRO A 70 -5.29 -2.45 -8.54
CA PRO A 70 -6.26 -2.73 -7.50
C PRO A 70 -5.83 -2.03 -6.21
N VAL A 71 -6.31 -0.80 -6.00
CA VAL A 71 -5.94 0.02 -4.85
C VAL A 71 -7.15 0.41 -4.02
N ASP A 72 -6.94 0.42 -2.70
CA ASP A 72 -7.88 0.92 -1.71
C ASP A 72 -7.18 1.94 -0.82
N ILE A 73 -7.94 2.94 -0.36
CA ILE A 73 -7.48 3.97 0.56
C ILE A 73 -8.22 3.81 1.89
N VAL A 74 -7.46 3.82 2.99
CA VAL A 74 -8.00 3.78 4.34
C VAL A 74 -8.10 5.21 4.86
N ASN A 75 -9.31 5.58 5.26
CA ASN A 75 -9.61 6.85 5.91
C ASN A 75 -9.93 6.58 7.39
N GLU A 76 -9.43 7.42 8.28
CA GLU A 76 -9.73 7.34 9.72
C GLU A 76 -10.86 8.30 10.06
N PRO A 77 -12.10 7.82 10.31
CA PRO A 77 -13.25 8.69 10.54
C PRO A 77 -13.18 9.45 11.87
N ASP A 78 -12.47 8.93 12.87
CA ASP A 78 -12.51 9.47 14.23
C ASP A 78 -11.56 10.67 14.42
N GLU A 79 -11.82 11.47 15.46
CA GLU A 79 -10.88 12.50 15.89
C GLU A 79 -9.53 11.88 16.31
N PRO A 80 -8.39 12.55 16.05
CA PRO A 80 -8.25 13.91 15.49
C PRO A 80 -8.23 13.96 13.94
N TYR A 81 -8.37 12.81 13.26
CA TYR A 81 -8.10 12.70 11.83
C TYR A 81 -9.32 12.98 10.94
N ASN A 82 -10.54 12.84 11.46
CA ASN A 82 -11.77 13.37 10.87
C ASN A 82 -11.98 13.03 9.39
N GLY A 83 -11.73 11.77 9.01
CA GLY A 83 -11.83 11.25 7.65
C GLY A 83 -10.58 11.41 6.79
N ALA A 84 -9.45 11.84 7.37
CA ALA A 84 -8.19 11.95 6.64
C ALA A 84 -7.74 10.59 6.09
N ALA A 85 -7.10 10.61 4.92
CA ALA A 85 -6.48 9.42 4.36
C ALA A 85 -5.21 9.07 5.15
N MET A 86 -5.05 7.79 5.51
CA MET A 86 -4.02 7.32 6.44
C MET A 86 -3.03 6.36 5.80
N ALA A 87 -3.55 5.43 5.00
CA ALA A 87 -2.77 4.43 4.30
C ALA A 87 -3.45 4.03 2.99
N LEU A 88 -2.67 3.47 2.08
CA LEU A 88 -3.13 2.90 0.82
C LEU A 88 -2.63 1.48 0.72
N GLY A 89 -3.52 0.57 0.34
CA GLY A 89 -3.19 -0.82 0.01
C GLY A 89 -3.33 -1.03 -1.49
N CYS A 90 -2.31 -1.61 -2.12
CA CYS A 90 -2.40 -2.16 -3.46
C CYS A 90 -2.38 -3.67 -3.36
N GLY A 91 -3.40 -4.33 -3.91
CA GLY A 91 -3.55 -5.78 -3.83
C GLY A 91 -2.34 -6.54 -4.39
N PRO A 92 -2.12 -7.81 -3.98
CA PRO A 92 -1.03 -8.65 -4.45
C PRO A 92 -1.07 -8.81 -5.97
N MET A 93 0.05 -8.52 -6.62
CA MET A 93 0.17 -8.64 -8.07
C MET A 93 1.40 -9.45 -8.47
N THR A 94 1.26 -10.26 -9.51
CA THR A 94 2.37 -10.96 -10.19
C THR A 94 2.76 -10.26 -11.49
N GLU A 95 1.76 -9.69 -12.17
CA GLU A 95 1.92 -8.88 -13.36
C GLU A 95 2.16 -7.41 -13.02
N ARG A 96 2.80 -6.66 -13.92
CA ARG A 96 3.05 -5.20 -13.77
C ARG A 96 3.84 -4.77 -12.52
N VAL A 97 4.30 -5.69 -11.68
CA VAL A 97 5.13 -5.41 -10.48
C VAL A 97 6.36 -4.58 -10.82
N SER A 98 6.97 -4.79 -11.98
CA SER A 98 8.13 -3.98 -12.41
C SER A 98 7.76 -2.52 -12.70
N ALA A 99 6.59 -2.26 -13.29
CA ALA A 99 6.10 -0.91 -13.56
C ALA A 99 5.68 -0.22 -12.26
N LEU A 100 4.98 -0.94 -11.37
CA LEU A 100 4.61 -0.44 -10.05
C LEU A 100 5.85 -0.16 -9.18
N SER A 101 6.81 -1.08 -9.18
CA SER A 101 8.07 -0.90 -8.46
C SER A 101 8.85 0.31 -8.96
N LYS A 102 8.81 0.62 -10.27
CA LYS A 102 9.43 1.85 -10.83
C LYS A 102 8.69 3.10 -10.37
N LEU A 103 7.35 3.07 -10.37
CA LEU A 103 6.53 4.19 -9.88
C LEU A 103 6.87 4.53 -8.43
N LEU A 104 7.05 3.51 -7.58
CA LEU A 104 7.27 3.65 -6.14
C LEU A 104 8.75 3.65 -5.74
N TYR A 105 9.69 3.57 -6.69
CA TYR A 105 11.12 3.33 -6.42
C TYR A 105 11.77 4.40 -5.52
N HIS A 106 11.29 5.64 -5.61
CA HIS A 106 11.81 6.78 -4.86
C HIS A 106 11.30 6.85 -3.42
N LEU A 107 10.27 6.08 -3.07
CA LEU A 107 9.73 6.03 -1.72
C LEU A 107 10.63 5.20 -0.81
N LYS A 108 10.72 5.62 0.46
CA LYS A 108 11.56 4.95 1.46
C LYS A 108 10.79 3.78 2.09
N PRO A 109 11.43 2.60 2.27
CA PRO A 109 10.86 1.56 3.09
C PRO A 109 10.65 2.05 4.53
N VAL A 110 9.53 1.64 5.14
CA VAL A 110 9.29 1.91 6.56
C VAL A 110 10.34 1.19 7.40
N ARG A 111 10.92 1.91 8.36
CA ARG A 111 11.86 1.38 9.35
C ARG A 111 11.43 1.82 10.73
N PHE A 112 11.38 0.88 11.65
CA PHE A 112 11.21 1.15 13.07
C PHE A 112 12.61 1.21 13.66
N GLU A 113 13.08 2.42 13.94
CA GLU A 113 14.31 2.65 14.71
C GLU A 113 13.97 2.74 16.21
#